data_AF-A0A967JBE6-F1
#
_entry.id   AF-A0A967JBE6-F1
#
_cell.length_a   1.000
_cell.length_b   1.000
_cell.length_c   1.000
_cell.angle_alpha   90.00
_cell.angle_beta   90.00
_cell.angle_gamma   90.00
#
_symmetry.space_group_name_H-M   'P 1'
#
loop_
_entity.id
_entity.type
_entity.pdbx_description
1 polymer ?
#
loop_
_entity_poly.entity_id
_entity_poly.type
_entity_poly.pdbx_seq_one_letter_code
_entity_poly.pdbx_strand_id
1 'polypeptide(L)'
;MSHIVIHEDPDGTTRYEPFSGVEDAAGYLETLHNDEGVDGARLYELREVEFSVRSYIKVEIGGVETGEEETPADEPTHGGDAAYPGTPEFAATPEYVSMDDVEYVDATLPPSDGAPSADAAEPIETAGGEPR
;
A
#
# COMPACT_ATOMS: atom_id res chain seq x y z
N MET A 1 -3.09 21.47 4.91
CA MET A 1 -2.14 20.63 4.15
C MET A 1 -2.88 19.36 3.81
N SER A 2 -2.85 18.90 2.56
CA SER A 2 -3.64 17.75 2.14
C SER A 2 -2.87 16.45 2.34
N HIS A 3 -3.59 15.38 2.67
CA HIS A 3 -3.04 14.04 2.88
C HIS A 3 -3.80 13.04 2.01
N ILE A 4 -3.21 11.87 1.77
CA ILE A 4 -3.86 10.76 1.09
C ILE A 4 -3.48 9.45 1.75
N VAL A 5 -4.47 8.60 1.95
CA VAL A 5 -4.27 7.22 2.40
C VAL A 5 -4.35 6.31 1.19
N ILE A 6 -3.33 5.46 1.03
CA ILE A 6 -3.24 4.47 -0.03
C ILE A 6 -3.23 3.08 0.62
N HIS A 7 -4.17 2.23 0.22
CA HIS A 7 -4.25 0.85 0.69
C HIS A 7 -4.66 -0.08 -0.45
N GLU A 8 -4.41 -1.37 -0.26
CA GLU A 8 -4.84 -2.42 -1.18
C GLU A 8 -6.01 -3.17 -0.54
N ASP A 9 -7.13 -3.24 -1.25
CA ASP A 9 -8.27 -4.06 -0.89
C ASP A 9 -7.90 -5.55 -0.97
N PRO A 10 -8.65 -6.45 -0.31
CA PRO A 10 -8.46 -7.90 -0.45
C PRO A 10 -8.58 -8.40 -1.90
N ASP A 11 -9.26 -7.67 -2.78
CA ASP A 11 -9.35 -7.93 -4.21
C ASP A 11 -8.10 -7.52 -5.01
N GLY A 12 -7.07 -6.99 -4.34
CA GLY A 12 -5.84 -6.46 -4.96
C GLY A 12 -6.00 -5.08 -5.59
N THR A 13 -7.13 -4.40 -5.33
CA THR A 13 -7.39 -3.06 -5.89
C THR A 13 -6.77 -2.00 -4.99
N THR A 14 -5.94 -1.12 -5.56
CA THR A 14 -5.40 0.01 -4.83
C THR A 14 -6.44 1.13 -4.72
N ARG A 15 -6.76 1.52 -3.48
CA ARG A 15 -7.66 2.63 -3.16
C ARG A 15 -6.86 3.84 -2.71
N TYR A 16 -7.38 5.01 -3.06
CA TYR A 16 -6.77 6.31 -2.81
C TYR A 16 -7.82 7.21 -2.16
N GLU A 17 -7.68 7.46 -0.86
CA GLU A 17 -8.65 8.26 -0.10
C GLU A 17 -8.02 9.59 0.33
N PRO A 18 -8.46 10.74 -0.20
CA PRO A 18 -7.90 12.04 0.10
C PRO A 18 -8.49 12.65 1.37
N PHE A 19 -7.65 13.31 2.17
CA PHE A 19 -8.02 13.97 3.41
C PHE A 19 -7.46 15.40 3.48
N SER A 20 -8.18 16.30 4.14
CA SER A 20 -7.74 17.69 4.35
C SER A 20 -6.89 17.88 5.62
N GLY A 21 -6.91 16.90 6.53
CA GLY A 21 -6.24 16.91 7.83
C GLY A 21 -5.54 15.58 8.11
N VAL A 22 -4.46 15.64 8.90
CA VAL A 22 -3.69 14.45 9.28
C VAL A 22 -4.45 13.59 10.30
N GLU A 23 -5.24 14.22 11.16
CA GLU A 23 -5.99 13.56 12.23
C GLU A 23 -7.09 12.65 11.67
N ASP A 24 -7.90 13.16 10.73
CA ASP A 24 -8.92 12.36 10.03
C ASP A 24 -8.30 11.20 9.25
N ALA A 25 -7.17 11.45 8.58
CA ALA A 25 -6.48 10.42 7.80
C ALA A 25 -5.88 9.32 8.68
N ALA A 26 -5.34 9.68 9.84
CA ALA A 26 -4.83 8.74 10.83
C ALA A 26 -5.97 7.91 11.46
N GLY A 27 -7.11 8.54 11.76
CA GLY A 27 -8.31 7.82 12.22
C GLY A 27 -8.81 6.80 11.21
N TYR A 28 -8.81 7.16 9.91
CA TYR A 28 -9.17 6.21 8.85
C TYR A 28 -8.18 5.04 8.72
N LEU A 29 -6.87 5.31 8.86
CA LEU A 29 -5.86 4.25 8.91
C LEU A 29 -6.04 3.30 10.09
N GLU A 30 -6.41 3.84 11.24
CA GLU A 30 -6.67 3.05 12.44
C GLU A 30 -7.87 2.11 12.21
N THR A 31 -8.95 2.59 11.60
CA THR A 31 -10.09 1.75 11.20
C THR A 31 -9.68 0.68 10.20
N LEU A 32 -8.90 1.03 9.17
CA LEU A 32 -8.40 0.06 8.19
C LEU A 32 -7.60 -1.07 8.84
N HIS A 33 -6.73 -0.73 9.81
CA HIS A 33 -5.90 -1.72 10.49
C HIS A 33 -6.69 -2.56 11.50
N ASN A 34 -7.52 -1.91 12.33
CA ASN A 34 -8.19 -2.57 13.45
C ASN A 34 -9.47 -3.31 13.05
N ASP A 35 -10.29 -2.71 12.19
CA ASP A 35 -11.62 -3.23 11.82
C ASP A 35 -11.56 -4.05 10.53
N GLU A 36 -10.78 -3.60 9.53
CA GLU A 36 -10.72 -4.21 8.20
C GLU A 36 -9.52 -5.15 8.01
N GLY A 37 -8.57 -5.16 8.96
CA GLY A 37 -7.39 -6.03 8.92
C GLY A 37 -6.41 -5.72 7.79
N VAL A 38 -6.36 -4.46 7.34
CA VAL A 38 -5.50 -4.02 6.26
C VAL A 38 -4.14 -3.58 6.80
N ASP A 39 -3.14 -4.48 6.75
CA ASP A 39 -1.76 -4.22 7.24
C ASP A 39 -0.89 -3.38 6.28
N GLY A 40 -1.37 -3.12 5.06
CA GLY A 40 -0.59 -2.48 3.98
C GLY A 40 -0.86 -0.99 3.76
N ALA A 41 -1.74 -0.38 4.56
CA ALA A 41 -2.19 0.98 4.36
C ALA A 41 -1.11 2.03 4.72
N ARG A 42 -0.99 3.09 3.90
CA ARG A 42 0.07 4.10 4.02
C ARG A 42 -0.51 5.51 3.91
N LEU A 43 -0.03 6.41 4.76
CA LEU A 43 -0.34 7.83 4.73
C LEU A 43 0.74 8.61 3.99
N TYR A 44 0.33 9.51 3.09
CA TYR A 44 1.21 10.43 2.40
C TYR A 44 0.74 11.87 2.58
N GLU A 45 1.70 12.77 2.76
CA GLU A 45 1.46 14.22 2.69
C GLU A 45 1.53 14.66 1.21
N LEU A 46 0.51 15.37 0.74
CA LEU A 46 0.47 15.93 -0.61
C LEU A 46 1.11 17.31 -0.61
N ARG A 47 2.21 17.44 -1.36
CA ARG A 47 2.89 18.71 -1.61
C ARG A 47 2.78 19.09 -3.08
N GLU A 48 2.37 20.33 -3.31
CA GLU A 48 2.40 20.90 -4.65
C GLU A 48 3.84 21.07 -5.11
N VAL A 49 4.13 20.64 -6.33
CA VAL A 49 5.43 20.78 -6.97
C VAL A 49 5.24 21.59 -8.24
N GLU A 50 5.78 22.80 -8.27
CA GLU A 50 5.79 23.63 -9.47
C GLU A 50 6.80 23.07 -10.48
N PHE A 51 6.33 22.67 -11.67
CA PHE A 51 7.20 22.22 -12.75
C PHE A 51 6.80 22.82 -14.10
N SER A 52 7.77 22.91 -15.01
CA SER A 52 7.55 23.38 -16.38
C SER A 52 8.14 22.36 -17.35
N VAL A 53 7.31 21.85 -18.25
CA VAL A 53 7.74 20.94 -19.32
C VAL A 53 8.27 21.77 -20.49
N ARG A 54 9.53 21.54 -20.89
CA ARG A 54 10.16 22.21 -22.04
C ARG A 54 10.59 21.19 -23.07
N SER A 55 10.04 21.29 -24.28
CA SER A 55 10.48 20.48 -25.41
C SER A 55 11.75 21.08 -26.00
N TYR A 56 12.73 20.23 -26.31
CA TYR A 56 13.90 20.61 -27.10
C TYR A 56 14.02 19.69 -28.31
N ILE A 57 14.44 20.27 -29.44
CA ILE A 57 14.74 19.54 -30.66
C ILE A 57 16.26 19.39 -30.72
N LYS A 58 16.76 18.16 -30.66
CA LYS A 58 18.17 17.86 -30.93
C LYS A 58 18.37 17.90 -32.45
N VAL A 59 19.04 18.93 -32.94
CA VAL A 59 19.45 19.02 -34.35
C VAL A 59 20.87 18.51 -34.48
N GLU A 60 21.05 17.41 -35.20
CA GLU A 60 22.37 16.96 -35.64
C GLU A 60 22.61 17.54 -37.04
N ILE A 61 23.62 18.39 -37.15
CA ILE A 61 24.08 18.89 -38.44
C ILE A 61 25.05 17.83 -38.96
N GLY A 62 24.57 17.02 -39.90
CA GLY A 62 25.42 16.10 -40.65
C GLY A 62 26.61 16.86 -41.23
N GLY A 63 27.79 16.22 -41.19
CA GLY A 63 29.07 16.85 -41.51
C GLY A 63 28.96 17.78 -42.71
N VAL A 64 29.39 19.03 -42.53
CA VAL A 64 29.83 19.85 -43.65
C VAL A 64 30.97 19.08 -44.29
N GLU A 65 30.65 18.35 -45.34
CA GLU A 65 31.56 17.73 -46.29
C GLU A 65 32.45 18.84 -46.88
N THR A 66 33.50 19.19 -46.15
CA THR A 66 34.71 19.75 -46.75
C THR A 66 35.44 18.57 -47.36
N GLY A 67 35.01 18.15 -48.56
CA GLY A 67 35.71 17.20 -49.43
C GLY A 67 35.91 15.78 -48.86
N GLU A 68 35.21 14.83 -49.48
CA GLU A 68 35.47 13.39 -49.55
C GLU A 68 36.81 12.88 -48.96
N GLU A 69 36.73 11.98 -47.98
CA GLU A 69 37.51 10.74 -48.04
C GLU A 69 36.65 9.58 -47.53
N GLU A 70 36.74 8.47 -48.27
CA GLU A 70 35.86 7.31 -48.27
C GLU A 70 35.71 6.60 -46.91
N THR A 71 34.50 6.12 -46.66
CA THR A 71 34.19 5.10 -45.66
C THR A 71 34.55 3.70 -46.17
N PRO A 72 34.75 2.74 -45.26
CA PRO A 72 34.09 1.45 -45.46
C PRO A 72 33.11 1.15 -44.32
N ALA A 73 31.88 0.84 -44.74
CA ALA A 73 30.85 0.06 -44.04
C ALA A 73 31.28 -1.44 -44.03
N ASP A 74 30.77 -2.41 -43.28
CA ASP A 74 29.70 -2.61 -42.27
C ASP A 74 30.03 -4.02 -41.66
N GLU A 75 29.91 -4.33 -40.36
CA GLU A 75 28.73 -4.89 -39.63
C GLU A 75 29.22 -6.03 -38.67
N PRO A 76 28.37 -6.72 -37.87
CA PRO A 76 28.10 -6.46 -36.45
C PRO A 76 28.77 -7.47 -35.48
N THR A 77 29.11 -7.04 -34.27
CA THR A 77 29.31 -7.96 -33.13
C THR A 77 28.23 -7.73 -32.08
N HIS A 78 27.18 -8.55 -32.15
CA HIS A 78 26.34 -8.85 -31.01
C HIS A 78 27.17 -9.65 -30.00
N GLY A 79 27.46 -9.05 -28.85
CA GLY A 79 28.18 -9.68 -27.75
C GLY A 79 27.98 -8.84 -26.50
N GLY A 80 26.90 -9.13 -25.76
CA GLY A 80 26.60 -8.45 -24.52
C GLY A 80 27.73 -8.59 -23.51
N ASP A 81 28.10 -7.47 -22.90
CA ASP A 81 28.52 -7.40 -21.51
C ASP A 81 28.37 -5.94 -21.06
N ALA A 82 27.13 -5.49 -20.90
CA ALA A 82 26.89 -4.33 -20.05
C ALA A 82 27.03 -4.83 -18.62
N ALA A 83 28.27 -4.88 -18.14
CA ALA A 83 28.60 -5.00 -16.74
C ALA A 83 27.79 -3.92 -15.99
N TYR A 84 26.73 -4.36 -15.31
CA TYR A 84 25.97 -3.54 -14.39
C TYR A 84 26.96 -3.00 -13.35
N PRO A 85 27.12 -1.68 -13.20
CA PRO A 85 27.84 -1.17 -12.05
C PRO A 85 27.04 -1.51 -10.80
N GLY A 86 27.52 -2.50 -10.05
CA GLY A 86 27.21 -2.74 -8.64
C GLY A 86 25.75 -3.07 -8.33
N THR A 87 25.43 -4.36 -8.28
CA THR A 87 24.44 -4.84 -7.31
C THR A 87 24.92 -4.36 -5.92
N PRO A 88 24.14 -3.57 -5.17
CA PRO A 88 24.41 -3.42 -3.75
C PRO A 88 24.26 -4.80 -3.13
N GLU A 89 25.38 -5.38 -2.72
CA GLU A 89 25.44 -6.52 -1.83
C GLU A 89 24.73 -6.09 -0.54
N PHE A 90 23.45 -6.45 -0.40
CA PHE A 90 22.76 -6.38 0.88
C PHE A 90 23.38 -7.43 1.80
N ALA A 91 24.57 -7.14 2.31
CA ALA A 91 25.16 -7.81 3.44
C ALA A 91 24.42 -7.35 4.70
N ALA A 92 23.28 -7.97 4.97
CA ALA A 92 22.77 -8.26 6.31
C ALA A 92 21.47 -9.05 6.13
N THR A 93 21.55 -10.37 6.33
CA THR A 93 20.41 -11.07 6.93
C THR A 93 20.00 -10.27 8.18
N PRO A 94 18.75 -9.81 8.32
CA PRO A 94 18.32 -9.30 9.61
C PRO A 94 18.57 -10.42 10.63
N GLU A 95 19.29 -10.11 11.70
CA GLU A 95 19.32 -10.98 12.86
C GLU A 95 17.86 -11.22 13.25
N TYR A 96 17.45 -12.48 13.15
CA TYR A 96 16.14 -12.91 13.61
C TYR A 96 16.14 -12.69 15.11
N VAL A 97 15.48 -11.64 15.58
CA VAL A 97 15.26 -11.46 17.02
C VAL A 97 14.32 -12.59 17.44
N SER A 98 14.86 -13.58 18.14
CA SER A 98 14.06 -14.63 18.77
C SER A 98 12.99 -13.99 19.65
N MET A 99 11.72 -14.29 19.37
CA MET A 99 10.56 -13.89 20.16
C MET A 99 10.47 -14.62 21.51
N ASP A 100 11.49 -15.35 21.94
CA ASP A 100 11.51 -16.09 23.21
C ASP A 100 11.69 -15.19 24.45
N ASP A 101 11.91 -13.87 24.28
CA ASP A 101 12.08 -12.91 25.39
C ASP A 101 10.91 -11.92 25.53
N VAL A 102 9.75 -12.19 24.93
CA VAL A 102 8.52 -11.51 25.35
C VAL A 102 7.91 -12.28 26.51
N GLU A 103 8.18 -11.81 27.73
CA GLU A 103 7.37 -12.21 28.89
C GLU A 103 5.92 -11.82 28.62
N TYR A 104 5.08 -12.82 28.35
CA TYR A 104 3.64 -12.66 28.25
C TYR A 104 3.15 -12.26 29.64
N VAL A 105 2.94 -10.97 29.86
CA VAL A 105 2.16 -10.53 31.01
C VAL A 105 0.77 -11.11 30.86
N ASP A 106 0.46 -12.08 31.71
CA ASP A 106 -0.88 -12.66 31.86
C ASP A 106 -1.85 -11.53 32.20
N ALA A 107 -2.46 -10.97 31.17
CA ALA A 107 -3.56 -10.05 31.31
C ALA A 107 -4.74 -10.89 31.81
N THR A 108 -4.87 -10.99 33.13
CA THR A 108 -6.10 -11.46 33.76
C THR A 108 -7.27 -10.71 33.14
N LEU A 109 -8.05 -11.42 32.32
CA LEU A 109 -9.28 -10.91 31.75
C LEU A 109 -10.16 -10.37 32.89
N PRO A 110 -10.72 -9.16 32.78
CA PRO A 110 -11.79 -8.78 33.69
C PRO A 110 -12.93 -9.79 33.52
N PRO A 111 -13.62 -10.22 34.61
CA PRO A 111 -14.78 -11.07 34.46
C PRO A 111 -15.79 -10.37 33.54
N SER A 112 -16.20 -11.05 32.48
CA SER A 112 -17.33 -10.66 31.64
C SER A 112 -18.59 -10.67 32.47
N ASP A 113 -18.90 -9.55 33.12
CA ASP A 113 -20.20 -9.32 33.72
C ASP A 113 -21.17 -8.90 32.60
N GLY A 114 -22.07 -9.81 32.24
CA GLY A 114 -23.26 -9.49 31.44
C GLY A 114 -23.33 -10.07 30.03
N ALA A 115 -23.42 -11.40 29.92
CA ALA A 115 -24.14 -12.00 28.80
C ALA A 115 -25.65 -12.04 29.12
N PRO A 116 -26.55 -11.69 28.17
CA PRO A 116 -27.99 -11.66 28.41
C PRO A 116 -28.55 -13.07 28.55
N SER A 117 -29.33 -13.32 29.61
CA SER A 117 -30.21 -14.49 29.72
C SER A 117 -31.21 -14.50 28.57
N ALA A 118 -30.97 -15.38 27.60
CA ALA A 118 -32.01 -15.86 26.70
C ALA A 118 -32.73 -17.03 27.39
N ASP A 119 -33.79 -16.74 28.13
CA ASP A 119 -34.74 -17.76 28.58
C ASP A 119 -36.12 -17.11 28.84
N ALA A 120 -37.01 -17.21 27.85
CA ALA A 120 -38.47 -17.29 27.98
C ALA A 120 -39.10 -17.09 26.60
N ALA A 121 -39.18 -18.17 25.82
CA ALA A 121 -40.17 -18.28 24.77
C ALA A 121 -41.54 -18.47 25.45
N GLU A 122 -42.39 -17.45 25.44
CA GLU A 122 -43.78 -17.61 25.86
C GLU A 122 -44.57 -18.33 24.73
N PRO A 123 -45.27 -19.43 25.03
CA PRO A 123 -46.08 -20.14 24.04
C PRO A 123 -47.36 -19.36 23.71
N ILE A 124 -47.67 -19.29 22.41
CA ILE A 124 -48.95 -18.82 21.89
C ILE A 124 -50.09 -19.75 22.32
N GLU A 125 -50.86 -19.39 23.34
CA GLU A 125 -52.11 -20.07 23.65
C GLU A 125 -53.24 -19.59 22.73
N THR A 126 -53.54 -20.43 21.75
CA THR A 126 -54.86 -20.53 21.12
C THR A 126 -55.88 -20.99 22.16
N ALA A 127 -56.89 -20.15 22.43
CA ALA A 127 -58.14 -20.59 23.03
C ALA A 127 -59.30 -19.87 22.35
N GLY A 128 -60.03 -20.62 21.53
CA GLY A 128 -61.29 -20.20 20.93
C GLY A 128 -62.40 -20.05 21.98
N GLY A 129 -63.28 -19.10 21.74
CA GLY A 129 -64.47 -18.85 22.55
C GLY A 129 -65.49 -17.98 21.81
N GLU A 130 -66.12 -18.54 20.78
CA GLU A 130 -67.54 -18.25 20.49
C GLU A 130 -68.40 -18.95 21.58
N PRO A 131 -69.71 -18.67 21.79
CA PRO A 131 -70.66 -17.92 20.96
C PRO A 131 -71.64 -16.98 21.72
N ARG A 132 -72.27 -16.02 21.00
CA ARG A 132 -73.73 -15.84 20.80
C ARG A 132 -74.10 -14.44 20.35
#